data_AF-A0A523Y1E6-F1
#
_entry.id   AF-A0A523Y1E6-F1
#
_cell.length_a   1.000
_cell.length_b   1.000
_cell.length_c   1.000
_cell.angle_alpha   90.00
_cell.angle_beta   90.00
_cell.angle_gamma   90.00
#
_symmetry.space_group_name_H-M   'P 1'
#
loop_
_entity.id
_entity.type
_entity.pdbx_description
1 polymer ?
#
loop_
_entity_poly.entity_id
_entity_poly.type
_entity_poly.pdbx_seq_one_letter_code
_entity_poly.pdbx_strand_id
1 'polypeptide(L)'
;MKVAVSSSGRDLDAQIDPRFGRCAYFIIVETDDMSFEVFDNENIALGGGAGIQSGQFVASKGAKTIITGNAGPNAVRTLSAAGVEVIVGQEGTVRKAIEDYKKRKLKSTTEANVADHYGMGNSSAQDTGVGAPPRQGGLGTGGGMGMGRCGGMGRGRGMGMGRGRGMGAGMPASGPVSPNQPESAPLSKGEALKSLKDQANDLRKQIENIESSIKDLEKK
;
A
#
# COMPACT_ATOMS: atom_id res chain seq x y z
N MET A 1 -34.01 -5.70 4.78
CA MET A 1 -32.75 -6.37 4.35
C MET A 1 -31.63 -5.38 4.62
N LYS A 2 -30.48 -5.83 5.17
CA LYS A 2 -29.37 -4.94 5.54
C LYS A 2 -28.37 -4.72 4.41
N VAL A 3 -28.11 -3.46 4.09
CA VAL A 3 -27.08 -3.01 3.16
C VAL A 3 -26.08 -2.14 3.91
N ALA A 4 -24.81 -2.52 3.86
CA ALA A 4 -23.72 -1.70 4.38
C ALA A 4 -23.22 -0.74 3.29
N VAL A 5 -22.78 0.45 3.70
CA VAL A 5 -22.12 1.43 2.82
C VAL A 5 -20.87 1.97 3.49
N SER A 6 -19.74 1.99 2.77
CA SER A 6 -18.54 2.68 3.23
C SER A 6 -18.73 4.18 3.10
N SER A 7 -18.64 4.92 4.21
CA SER A 7 -18.96 6.34 4.26
C SER A 7 -17.80 7.16 4.82
N SER A 8 -17.66 8.37 4.30
CA SER A 8 -16.76 9.40 4.82
C SER A 8 -17.40 10.24 5.95
N GLY A 9 -18.71 10.12 6.14
CA GLY A 9 -19.47 10.81 7.19
C GLY A 9 -20.50 9.91 7.88
N ARG A 10 -21.28 10.50 8.79
CA ARG A 10 -22.17 9.76 9.73
C ARG A 10 -23.65 9.81 9.33
N ASP A 11 -23.97 10.28 8.15
CA ASP A 11 -25.34 10.45 7.71
C ASP A 11 -25.52 9.93 6.28
N LEU A 12 -26.77 9.85 5.83
CA LEU A 12 -27.10 9.34 4.50
C LEU A 12 -26.71 10.31 3.37
N ASP A 13 -26.47 11.58 3.67
CA ASP A 13 -26.09 12.59 2.68
C ASP A 13 -24.56 12.72 2.56
N ALA A 14 -23.81 12.04 3.44
CA ALA A 14 -22.38 11.89 3.38
C ALA A 14 -21.93 11.15 2.10
N GLN A 15 -20.69 11.44 1.70
CA GLN A 15 -20.09 10.81 0.51
C GLN A 15 -19.63 9.39 0.82
N ILE A 16 -19.76 8.52 -0.17
CA ILE A 16 -19.18 7.17 -0.13
C ILE A 16 -17.66 7.30 -0.04
N ASP A 17 -17.05 6.55 0.88
CA ASP A 17 -15.60 6.51 0.99
C ASP A 17 -15.01 5.64 -0.14
N PRO A 18 -13.99 6.12 -0.86
CA PRO A 18 -13.31 5.33 -1.88
C PRO A 18 -12.61 4.08 -1.35
N ARG A 19 -12.33 3.96 -0.05
CA ARG A 19 -11.52 2.88 0.53
C ARG A 19 -12.39 2.00 1.44
N PHE A 20 -12.83 0.83 0.99
CA PHE A 20 -13.63 -0.08 1.82
C PHE A 20 -12.99 -0.39 3.18
N GLY A 21 -11.77 -0.95 3.18
CA GLY A 21 -11.14 -1.45 4.41
C GLY A 21 -10.70 -0.35 5.38
N ARG A 22 -10.65 0.90 4.92
CA ARG A 22 -10.15 2.07 5.66
C ARG A 22 -11.09 3.25 5.56
N CYS A 23 -12.38 3.00 5.33
CA CYS A 23 -13.37 4.07 5.33
C CYS A 23 -13.45 4.67 6.74
N ALA A 24 -13.96 5.89 6.85
CA ALA A 24 -14.17 6.49 8.18
C ALA A 24 -15.28 5.77 8.96
N TYR A 25 -16.39 5.47 8.26
CA TYR A 25 -17.59 4.90 8.86
C TYR A 25 -18.19 3.80 8.00
N PHE A 26 -18.90 2.88 8.64
CA PHE A 26 -19.86 1.99 7.99
C PHE A 26 -21.27 2.43 8.36
N ILE A 27 -22.10 2.67 7.36
CA ILE A 27 -23.54 2.93 7.55
C ILE A 27 -24.28 1.65 7.16
N ILE A 28 -24.97 1.04 8.11
CA ILE A 28 -25.80 -0.15 7.88
C ILE A 28 -27.24 0.32 7.76
N VAL A 29 -27.82 0.18 6.57
CA VAL A 29 -29.17 0.66 6.23
C VAL A 29 -30.10 -0.53 6.06
N GLU A 30 -31.28 -0.47 6.68
CA GLU A 30 -32.38 -1.37 6.35
C GLU A 30 -33.12 -0.86 5.12
N THR A 31 -33.15 -1.67 4.06
CA THR A 31 -33.75 -1.27 2.78
C THR A 31 -35.26 -1.05 2.84
N ASP A 32 -35.91 -1.61 3.85
CA ASP A 32 -37.36 -1.72 3.94
C ASP A 32 -37.97 -0.40 4.43
N ASP A 33 -37.35 0.24 5.43
CA ASP A 33 -37.79 1.50 6.04
C ASP A 33 -36.77 2.64 5.98
N MET A 34 -35.57 2.40 5.42
CA MET A 34 -34.44 3.35 5.36
C MET A 34 -33.88 3.75 6.74
N SER A 35 -34.21 3.00 7.80
CA SER A 35 -33.54 3.14 9.09
C SER A 35 -32.06 2.77 8.95
N PHE A 36 -31.19 3.43 9.71
CA PHE A 36 -29.75 3.20 9.61
C PHE A 36 -29.03 3.30 10.93
N GLU A 37 -27.95 2.53 11.04
CA GLU A 37 -26.99 2.56 12.13
C GLU A 37 -25.62 2.95 11.59
N VAL A 38 -24.86 3.71 12.37
CA VAL A 38 -23.55 4.22 11.97
C VAL A 38 -22.50 3.65 12.90
N PHE A 39 -21.43 3.15 12.31
CA PHE A 39 -20.31 2.56 13.04
C PHE A 39 -18.99 3.20 12.62
N ASP A 40 -18.15 3.48 13.61
CA ASP A 40 -16.78 3.93 13.39
C ASP A 40 -15.93 2.76 12.89
N ASN A 41 -15.10 3.00 11.90
CA ASN A 41 -14.17 1.97 11.43
C ASN A 41 -12.86 2.04 12.21
N GLU A 42 -12.75 1.21 13.24
CA GLU A 42 -11.53 1.06 14.05
C GLU A 42 -10.34 0.54 13.23
N ASN A 43 -10.59 -0.04 12.04
CA ASN A 43 -9.58 -0.64 11.19
C ASN A 43 -8.82 0.37 10.31
N ILE A 44 -9.20 1.66 10.34
CA ILE A 44 -8.65 2.69 9.47
C ILE A 44 -7.12 2.82 9.58
N ALA A 45 -6.58 2.65 10.78
CA ALA A 45 -5.15 2.82 11.09
C ALA A 45 -4.34 1.52 11.02
N LEU A 46 -4.96 0.38 10.67
CA LEU A 46 -4.24 -0.89 10.64
C LEU A 46 -3.15 -0.90 9.55
N GLY A 47 -1.95 -1.31 9.96
CA GLY A 47 -0.80 -1.51 9.07
C GLY A 47 -1.00 -2.66 8.07
N GLY A 48 -1.95 -3.57 8.33
CA GLY A 48 -2.31 -4.66 7.44
C GLY A 48 -3.64 -5.29 7.81
N GLY A 49 -4.27 -5.99 6.86
CA GLY A 49 -5.50 -6.74 7.12
C GLY A 49 -6.78 -5.89 7.30
N ALA A 50 -6.73 -4.57 7.11
CA ALA A 50 -7.88 -3.68 7.31
C ALA A 50 -9.14 -4.11 6.51
N GLY A 51 -8.95 -4.58 5.27
CA GLY A 51 -10.04 -5.12 4.45
C GLY A 51 -10.64 -6.42 4.98
N ILE A 52 -9.84 -7.28 5.62
CA ILE A 52 -10.31 -8.54 6.20
C ILE A 52 -11.16 -8.23 7.44
N GLN A 53 -10.63 -7.42 8.37
CA GLN A 53 -11.33 -7.07 9.60
C GLN A 53 -12.61 -6.27 9.31
N SER A 54 -12.56 -5.34 8.35
CA SER A 54 -13.74 -4.61 7.89
C SER A 54 -14.79 -5.54 7.26
N GLY A 55 -14.36 -6.52 6.46
CA GLY A 55 -15.26 -7.52 5.87
C GLY A 55 -15.96 -8.37 6.93
N GLN A 56 -15.21 -8.84 7.92
CA GLN A 56 -15.75 -9.57 9.07
C GLN A 56 -16.71 -8.72 9.89
N PHE A 57 -16.37 -7.46 10.14
CA PHE A 57 -17.23 -6.52 10.85
C PHE A 57 -18.58 -6.34 10.13
N VAL A 58 -18.56 -6.04 8.83
CA VAL A 58 -19.78 -5.87 8.03
C VAL A 58 -20.65 -7.13 8.05
N ALA A 59 -20.02 -8.30 7.89
CA ALA A 59 -20.72 -9.59 7.99
C ALA A 59 -21.35 -9.81 9.38
N SER A 60 -20.64 -9.44 10.46
CA SER A 60 -21.13 -9.57 11.84
C SER A 60 -22.37 -8.71 12.13
N LYS A 61 -22.55 -7.60 11.38
CA LYS A 61 -23.75 -6.76 11.46
C LYS A 61 -24.95 -7.34 10.69
N GLY A 62 -24.75 -8.47 10.00
CA GLY A 62 -25.79 -9.14 9.22
C GLY A 62 -26.09 -8.47 7.88
N ALA A 63 -25.19 -7.61 7.38
CA ALA A 63 -25.32 -7.02 6.05
C ALA A 63 -25.26 -8.10 4.97
N LYS A 64 -26.18 -8.06 4.02
CA LYS A 64 -26.21 -8.95 2.85
C LYS A 64 -25.46 -8.38 1.66
N THR A 65 -25.31 -7.07 1.62
CA THR A 65 -24.64 -6.34 0.55
C THR A 65 -23.78 -5.24 1.15
N ILE A 66 -22.61 -5.00 0.55
CA ILE A 66 -21.77 -3.84 0.82
C ILE A 66 -21.63 -3.01 -0.45
N ILE A 67 -21.87 -1.71 -0.33
CA ILE A 67 -21.64 -0.72 -1.39
C ILE A 67 -20.42 0.12 -1.02
N THR A 68 -19.44 0.20 -1.91
CA THR A 68 -18.18 0.92 -1.66
C THR A 68 -17.63 1.53 -2.95
N GLY A 69 -16.70 2.49 -2.79
CA GLY A 69 -15.88 2.96 -3.90
C GLY A 69 -14.94 1.85 -4.38
N ASN A 70 -13.97 1.45 -3.57
CA ASN A 70 -13.01 0.41 -3.95
C ASN A 70 -12.87 -0.69 -2.89
N ALA A 71 -12.65 -1.92 -3.36
CA ALA A 71 -12.38 -3.10 -2.55
C ALA A 71 -11.20 -3.88 -3.15
N GLY A 72 -10.20 -4.17 -2.32
CA GLY A 72 -9.05 -4.99 -2.70
C GLY A 72 -9.32 -6.50 -2.59
N PRO A 73 -8.41 -7.36 -3.10
CA PRO A 73 -8.60 -8.82 -3.19
C PRO A 73 -8.93 -9.48 -1.86
N ASN A 74 -8.27 -9.06 -0.77
CA ASN A 74 -8.53 -9.61 0.56
C ASN A 74 -9.94 -9.30 1.06
N ALA A 75 -10.41 -8.06 0.87
CA ALA A 75 -11.75 -7.65 1.28
C ALA A 75 -12.82 -8.44 0.53
N VAL A 76 -12.70 -8.50 -0.80
CA VAL A 76 -13.65 -9.22 -1.66
C VAL A 76 -13.72 -10.69 -1.27
N ARG A 77 -12.58 -11.36 -1.10
CA ARG A 77 -12.54 -12.77 -0.65
C ARG A 77 -13.23 -12.96 0.71
N THR A 78 -12.97 -12.10 1.68
CA THR A 78 -13.60 -12.20 3.01
C THR A 78 -15.11 -11.99 2.94
N LEU A 79 -15.56 -10.98 2.20
CA LEU A 79 -16.98 -10.67 2.04
C LEU A 79 -17.72 -11.80 1.31
N SER A 80 -17.15 -12.30 0.21
CA SER A 80 -17.72 -13.43 -0.53
C SER A 80 -17.79 -14.71 0.32
N ALA A 81 -16.75 -15.01 1.11
CA ALA A 81 -16.76 -16.16 2.02
C ALA A 81 -17.84 -16.04 3.11
N ALA A 82 -18.20 -14.81 3.50
CA ALA A 82 -19.28 -14.53 4.44
C ALA A 82 -20.68 -14.46 3.77
N GLY A 83 -20.77 -14.66 2.45
CA GLY A 83 -22.02 -14.54 1.70
C GLY A 83 -22.54 -13.11 1.58
N VAL A 84 -21.65 -12.12 1.64
CA VAL A 84 -21.97 -10.70 1.45
C VAL A 84 -21.67 -10.32 -0.01
N GLU A 85 -22.67 -9.79 -0.70
CA GLU A 85 -22.53 -9.27 -2.06
C GLU A 85 -21.73 -7.97 -2.05
N VAL A 86 -20.78 -7.84 -2.98
CA VAL A 86 -19.91 -6.67 -3.07
C VAL A 86 -20.27 -5.84 -4.29
N ILE A 87 -20.53 -4.55 -4.08
CA ILE A 87 -20.75 -3.57 -5.14
C ILE A 87 -19.64 -2.52 -5.02
N VAL A 88 -18.86 -2.38 -6.08
CA VAL A 88 -17.72 -1.46 -6.15
C VAL A 88 -17.95 -0.37 -7.20
N GLY A 89 -17.05 0.59 -7.26
CA GLY A 89 -17.06 1.71 -8.21
C GLY A 89 -18.18 2.71 -7.95
N GLN A 90 -18.71 2.78 -6.73
CA GLN A 90 -19.78 3.70 -6.39
C GLN A 90 -19.22 5.01 -5.83
N GLU A 91 -19.86 6.12 -6.22
CA GLU A 91 -19.51 7.48 -5.82
C GLU A 91 -20.79 8.28 -5.53
N GLY A 92 -20.63 9.45 -4.90
CA GLY A 92 -21.75 10.30 -4.49
C GLY A 92 -22.23 9.99 -3.09
N THR A 93 -23.50 10.30 -2.80
CA THR A 93 -24.06 10.16 -1.46
C THR A 93 -24.50 8.73 -1.14
N VAL A 94 -24.43 8.37 0.14
CA VAL A 94 -24.91 7.07 0.64
C VAL A 94 -26.37 6.84 0.28
N ARG A 95 -27.22 7.86 0.44
CA ARG A 95 -28.65 7.84 0.07
C ARG A 95 -28.84 7.44 -1.39
N LYS A 96 -28.11 8.09 -2.30
CA LYS A 96 -28.24 7.83 -3.74
C LYS A 96 -27.82 6.40 -4.08
N ALA A 97 -26.74 5.91 -3.50
CA ALA A 97 -26.31 4.52 -3.71
C ALA A 97 -27.35 3.51 -3.23
N ILE A 98 -27.96 3.71 -2.06
CA ILE A 98 -29.04 2.85 -1.57
C ILE A 98 -30.26 2.90 -2.51
N GLU A 99 -30.63 4.06 -3.01
CA GLU A 99 -31.72 4.19 -3.98
C GLU A 99 -31.43 3.46 -5.30
N ASP A 100 -30.22 3.61 -5.84
CA ASP A 100 -29.82 2.94 -7.08
C ASP A 100 -29.70 1.42 -6.88
N TYR A 101 -29.33 0.96 -5.67
CA TYR A 101 -29.41 -0.44 -5.28
C TYR A 101 -30.85 -0.96 -5.27
N LYS A 102 -31.78 -0.23 -4.63
CA LYS A 102 -33.22 -0.59 -4.62
C LYS A 102 -33.82 -0.65 -6.02
N LYS A 103 -33.35 0.21 -6.94
CA LYS A 103 -33.72 0.22 -8.36
C LYS A 103 -33.03 -0.87 -9.18
N ARG A 104 -32.23 -1.75 -8.57
CA ARG A 104 -31.44 -2.82 -9.20
C ARG A 104 -30.51 -2.33 -10.33
N LYS A 105 -30.03 -1.09 -10.22
CA LYS A 105 -29.09 -0.50 -11.20
C LYS A 105 -27.63 -0.88 -10.93
N LEU A 106 -27.34 -1.30 -9.70
CA LEU A 106 -25.99 -1.64 -9.28
C LEU A 106 -25.72 -3.12 -9.52
N LYS A 107 -24.51 -3.42 -10.00
CA LYS A 107 -24.08 -4.79 -10.30
C LYS A 107 -23.12 -5.28 -9.22
N SER A 108 -23.40 -6.47 -8.67
CA SER A 108 -22.47 -7.14 -7.77
C SER A 108 -21.25 -7.67 -8.54
N THR A 109 -20.12 -7.77 -7.83
CA THR A 109 -18.88 -8.34 -8.35
C THR A 109 -18.28 -9.31 -7.34
N THR A 110 -17.56 -10.30 -7.86
CA THR A 110 -16.68 -11.19 -7.09
C THR A 110 -15.21 -10.85 -7.28
N GLU A 111 -14.92 -9.77 -8.00
CA GLU A 111 -13.57 -9.32 -8.34
C GLU A 111 -13.24 -7.98 -7.65
N ALA A 112 -11.98 -7.83 -7.25
CA ALA A 112 -11.45 -6.59 -6.71
C ALA A 112 -11.23 -5.56 -7.83
N ASN A 113 -11.46 -4.28 -7.53
CA ASN A 113 -11.25 -3.19 -8.49
C ASN A 113 -9.97 -2.37 -8.22
N VAL A 114 -9.20 -2.75 -7.20
CA VAL A 114 -7.90 -2.16 -6.85
C VAL A 114 -6.90 -3.24 -6.46
N ALA A 115 -5.61 -2.91 -6.57
CA ALA A 115 -4.53 -3.80 -6.15
C ALA A 115 -4.49 -3.99 -4.62
N ASP A 116 -3.72 -4.98 -4.18
CA ASP A 116 -3.45 -5.18 -2.76
C ASP A 116 -2.84 -3.92 -2.12
N HIS A 117 -3.14 -3.72 -0.84
CA HIS A 117 -2.67 -2.59 -0.02
C HIS A 117 -3.21 -1.19 -0.42
N TYR A 118 -4.26 -1.10 -1.24
CA TYR A 118 -4.91 0.17 -1.58
C TYR A 118 -5.25 1.04 -0.35
N GLY A 119 -4.99 2.34 -0.45
CA GLY A 119 -5.24 3.31 0.62
C GLY A 119 -4.22 3.30 1.77
N MET A 120 -3.14 2.53 1.65
CA MET A 120 -1.96 2.65 2.51
C MET A 120 -1.15 3.83 1.94
N GLY A 121 -0.95 4.90 2.72
CA GLY A 121 -0.19 6.05 2.25
C GLY A 121 1.17 5.60 1.74
N ASN A 122 1.52 6.00 0.51
CA ASN A 122 2.86 5.79 -0.03
C ASN A 122 3.85 6.60 0.79
N SER A 123 4.41 5.99 1.83
CA SER A 123 5.78 6.23 2.23
C SER A 123 6.69 5.16 1.61
N SER A 124 6.43 4.79 0.36
CA SER A 124 7.54 4.59 -0.56
C SER A 124 8.08 5.97 -0.85
N ALA A 125 9.13 6.31 -0.10
CA ALA A 125 10.05 7.37 -0.45
C ALA A 125 10.21 7.37 -1.97
N GLN A 126 9.74 8.45 -2.57
CA GLN A 126 10.06 8.82 -3.91
C GLN A 126 11.56 9.09 -3.89
N ASP A 127 12.37 8.04 -4.02
CA ASP A 127 13.70 8.09 -4.58
C ASP A 127 13.54 8.45 -6.07
N THR A 128 13.01 9.64 -6.31
CA THR A 128 13.35 10.36 -7.52
C THR A 128 14.78 10.79 -7.31
N GLY A 129 15.69 9.96 -7.79
CA GLY A 129 17.03 10.37 -8.19
C GLY A 129 16.91 11.51 -9.20
N VAL A 130 16.70 12.72 -8.70
CA VAL A 130 16.87 13.97 -9.41
C VAL A 130 18.03 14.64 -8.70
N GLY A 131 19.16 14.72 -9.41
CA GLY A 131 20.42 15.24 -8.90
C GLY A 131 20.22 16.54 -8.13
N ALA A 132 20.63 16.52 -6.88
CA ALA A 132 20.82 17.74 -6.11
C ALA A 132 21.95 18.55 -6.78
N PRO A 133 21.71 19.81 -7.20
CA PRO A 133 22.81 20.71 -7.52
C PRO A 133 23.54 21.06 -6.20
N PRO A 134 24.87 21.25 -6.21
CA PRO A 134 25.58 21.69 -5.03
C PRO A 134 25.22 23.15 -4.76
N ARG A 135 24.39 23.41 -3.75
CA ARG A 135 24.18 24.77 -3.25
C ARG A 135 25.40 25.21 -2.45
N GLN A 136 26.24 25.92 -3.17
CA GLN A 136 27.25 26.86 -2.73
C GLN A 136 26.76 27.78 -1.60
N GLY A 137 27.58 27.88 -0.54
CA GLY A 137 27.82 29.10 0.23
C GLY A 137 26.62 29.74 0.95
N GLY A 138 26.50 29.45 2.24
CA GLY A 138 25.73 30.28 3.17
C GLY A 138 26.41 30.32 4.52
N LEU A 139 27.19 31.38 4.78
CA LEU A 139 27.66 31.74 6.13
C LEU A 139 26.43 32.05 6.99
N GLY A 140 26.05 31.10 7.85
CA GLY A 140 25.05 31.28 8.89
C GLY A 140 25.72 31.29 10.26
N THR A 141 26.04 32.49 10.74
CA THR A 141 26.53 32.76 12.10
C THR A 141 25.42 32.43 13.11
N GLY A 142 25.38 31.18 13.57
CA GLY A 142 24.49 30.71 14.63
C GLY A 142 25.27 30.44 15.91
N GLY A 143 25.40 31.45 16.76
CA GLY A 143 25.99 31.33 18.09
C GLY A 143 25.16 30.41 18.98
N GLY A 144 25.74 29.28 19.35
CA GLY A 144 25.18 28.35 20.33
C GLY A 144 26.32 27.77 21.19
N MET A 145 26.71 28.52 22.22
CA MET A 145 27.62 28.05 23.27
C MET A 145 26.94 26.94 24.08
N GLY A 146 27.15 25.69 23.69
CA GLY A 146 26.84 24.50 24.48
C GLY A 146 28.11 23.93 25.11
N MET A 147 28.45 24.41 26.30
CA MET A 147 29.60 23.97 27.09
C MET A 147 29.32 22.58 27.69
N GLY A 148 29.62 21.52 26.94
CA GLY A 148 29.43 20.12 27.33
C GLY A 148 30.75 19.35 27.31
N ARG A 149 31.36 19.26 28.50
CA ARG A 149 32.62 18.61 28.83
C ARG A 149 32.54 17.08 28.70
N CYS A 150 33.21 16.51 27.69
CA CYS A 150 33.79 15.14 27.67
C CYS A 150 34.65 15.06 26.38
N GLY A 151 35.97 14.93 26.38
CA GLY A 151 36.77 14.00 27.18
C GLY A 151 36.99 12.71 26.38
N GLY A 152 37.78 12.76 25.30
CA GLY A 152 38.00 11.59 24.45
C GLY A 152 39.05 11.81 23.35
N MET A 153 40.32 11.72 23.74
CA MET A 153 41.50 11.81 22.89
C MET A 153 41.63 10.53 22.04
N GLY A 154 41.19 10.57 20.79
CA GLY A 154 41.30 9.46 19.82
C GLY A 154 42.16 9.83 18.62
N ARG A 155 43.48 9.68 18.74
CA ARG A 155 44.45 9.72 17.63
C ARG A 155 44.10 8.60 16.63
N GLY A 156 43.56 8.97 15.47
CA GLY A 156 43.32 8.06 14.35
C GLY A 156 43.82 8.64 13.04
N ARG A 157 45.12 8.50 12.80
CA ARG A 157 45.85 8.88 11.58
C ARG A 157 45.39 7.97 10.43
N GLY A 158 44.47 8.44 9.59
CA GLY A 158 44.02 7.76 8.37
C GLY A 158 44.27 8.63 7.13
N MET A 159 45.48 8.52 6.58
CA MET A 159 45.85 9.07 5.27
C MET A 159 45.13 8.25 4.18
N GLY A 160 44.00 8.77 3.68
CA GLY A 160 43.28 8.22 2.53
C GLY A 160 43.47 9.12 1.31
N MET A 161 44.42 8.74 0.46
CA MET A 161 44.88 9.47 -0.73
C MET A 161 43.83 9.41 -1.85
N GLY A 162 42.82 10.29 -1.80
CA GLY A 162 41.84 10.48 -2.86
C GLY A 162 42.41 11.30 -4.02
N ARG A 163 42.96 10.61 -5.02
CA ARG A 163 43.55 11.17 -6.25
C ARG A 163 42.45 11.78 -7.15
N GLY A 164 41.99 12.97 -6.80
CA GLY A 164 41.21 13.83 -7.70
C GLY A 164 42.13 14.46 -8.73
N ARG A 165 42.06 13.99 -9.99
CA ARG A 165 42.67 14.68 -11.14
C ARG A 165 41.56 15.05 -12.11
N GLY A 166 41.13 16.29 -12.00
CA GLY A 166 40.42 16.98 -13.07
C GLY A 166 41.39 17.36 -14.20
N MET A 167 40.89 17.24 -15.43
CA MET A 167 41.34 17.84 -16.69
C MET A 167 40.30 17.32 -17.71
N GLY A 168 39.42 18.08 -18.34
CA GLY A 168 39.55 19.47 -18.81
C GLY A 168 39.79 19.48 -20.31
N ALA A 169 38.75 19.84 -21.06
CA ALA A 169 38.72 20.37 -22.44
C ALA A 169 38.77 19.41 -23.65
N GLY A 170 37.85 19.64 -24.61
CA GLY A 170 38.04 19.30 -26.03
C GLY A 170 36.81 18.76 -26.78
N MET A 171 35.93 19.64 -27.28
CA MET A 171 35.00 19.36 -28.40
C MET A 171 35.79 19.24 -29.74
N PRO A 172 35.16 19.02 -30.91
CA PRO A 172 34.29 17.92 -31.35
C PRO A 172 34.85 17.27 -32.64
N ALA A 173 34.43 16.05 -33.00
CA ALA A 173 34.64 15.55 -34.36
C ALA A 173 33.47 14.69 -34.84
N SER A 174 32.86 15.19 -35.90
CA SER A 174 31.89 14.58 -36.80
C SER A 174 32.32 13.21 -37.34
N GLY A 175 31.41 12.23 -37.29
CA GLY A 175 31.52 10.91 -37.93
C GLY A 175 30.17 10.17 -37.85
N PRO A 176 29.87 9.27 -38.80
CA PRO A 176 28.50 9.01 -39.25
C PRO A 176 27.70 8.06 -38.34
N VAL A 177 26.38 8.21 -38.43
CA VAL A 177 25.34 7.42 -37.80
C VAL A 177 25.55 5.92 -38.05
N SER A 178 25.58 5.11 -36.99
CA SER A 178 25.56 3.65 -37.06
C SER A 178 24.43 3.13 -36.16
N PRO A 179 23.45 2.36 -36.68
CA PRO A 179 22.34 1.84 -35.91
C PRO A 179 22.74 0.50 -35.29
N ASN A 180 23.10 0.50 -34.01
CA ASN A 180 23.08 -0.72 -33.19
C ASN A 180 23.26 -0.35 -31.72
N GLN A 181 22.17 -0.05 -31.02
CA GLN A 181 22.10 -0.30 -29.59
C GLN A 181 21.76 -1.79 -29.40
N PRO A 182 22.49 -2.55 -28.60
CA PRO A 182 21.97 -3.80 -28.08
C PRO A 182 20.83 -3.46 -27.10
N GLU A 183 19.61 -3.74 -27.54
CA GLU A 183 18.47 -3.92 -26.65
C GLU A 183 18.84 -4.93 -25.57
N SER A 184 18.50 -4.61 -24.32
CA SER A 184 18.57 -5.54 -23.20
C SER A 184 17.84 -6.83 -23.54
N ALA A 185 18.61 -7.92 -23.72
CA ALA A 185 18.08 -9.23 -24.07
C ALA A 185 17.04 -9.69 -23.04
N PRO A 186 15.90 -10.27 -23.48
CA PRO A 186 14.96 -10.91 -22.58
C PRO A 186 15.66 -12.09 -21.89
N LEU A 187 15.58 -12.15 -20.56
CA LEU A 187 16.12 -13.24 -19.73
C LEU A 187 15.89 -14.59 -20.41
N SER A 188 16.98 -15.33 -20.64
CA SER A 188 16.90 -16.64 -21.26
C SER A 188 16.04 -17.55 -20.39
N LYS A 189 15.19 -18.39 -21.00
CA LYS A 189 14.31 -19.34 -20.28
C LYS A 189 15.06 -20.17 -19.22
N GLY A 190 16.36 -20.41 -19.43
CA GLY A 190 17.23 -21.09 -18.46
C GLY A 190 17.54 -20.28 -17.20
N GLU A 191 17.68 -18.96 -17.30
CA GLU A 191 17.94 -18.07 -16.16
C GLU A 191 16.68 -17.88 -15.31
N ALA A 192 15.52 -17.76 -15.97
CA ALA A 192 14.22 -17.74 -15.30
C ALA A 192 13.97 -19.05 -14.54
N LEU A 193 14.27 -20.21 -15.14
CA LEU A 193 14.17 -21.51 -14.49
C LEU A 193 15.12 -21.66 -13.29
N LYS A 194 16.33 -21.12 -13.37
CA LYS A 194 17.28 -21.13 -12.27
C LYS A 194 16.79 -20.27 -11.10
N SER A 195 16.35 -19.05 -11.39
CA SER A 195 15.79 -18.13 -10.40
C SER A 195 14.56 -18.73 -9.68
N LEU A 196 13.65 -19.36 -10.42
CA LEU A 196 12.48 -20.02 -9.83
C LEU A 196 12.86 -21.23 -8.94
N LYS A 197 13.90 -21.98 -9.32
CA LYS A 197 14.42 -23.08 -8.48
C LYS A 197 15.06 -22.54 -7.20
N ASP A 198 15.81 -21.44 -7.30
CA ASP A 198 16.43 -20.80 -6.14
C ASP A 198 15.34 -20.25 -5.18
N GLN A 199 14.32 -19.57 -5.71
CA GLN A 199 13.14 -19.14 -4.94
C GLN A 199 12.42 -20.30 -4.24
N ALA A 200 12.21 -21.43 -4.94
CA ALA A 200 11.57 -22.60 -4.36
C ALA A 200 12.40 -23.21 -3.21
N ASN A 201 13.74 -23.20 -3.31
CA ASN A 201 14.62 -23.69 -2.26
C ASN A 201 14.63 -22.78 -1.03
N ASP A 202 14.55 -21.46 -1.23
CA ASP A 202 14.49 -20.50 -0.12
C ASP A 202 13.16 -20.60 0.65
N LEU A 203 12.03 -20.76 -0.06
CA LEU A 203 10.74 -21.00 0.56
C LEU A 203 10.73 -22.31 1.37
N ARG A 204 11.37 -23.36 0.88
CA ARG A 204 11.51 -24.62 1.62
C ARG A 204 12.25 -24.44 2.95
N LYS A 205 13.35 -23.68 2.96
CA LYS A 205 14.07 -23.35 4.20
C LYS A 205 13.22 -22.53 5.17
N GLN A 206 12.40 -21.61 4.65
CA GLN A 206 11.48 -20.84 5.49
C GLN A 206 10.42 -21.74 6.15
N ILE A 207 9.85 -22.68 5.39
CA ILE A 207 8.91 -23.66 5.92
C ILE A 207 9.57 -24.51 7.02
N GLU A 208 10.78 -25.01 6.79
CA GLU A 208 11.52 -25.81 7.78
C GLU A 208 11.79 -25.03 9.09
N ASN A 209 12.14 -23.75 8.99
CA ASN A 209 12.32 -22.89 10.16
C ASN A 209 11.02 -22.65 10.93
N ILE A 210 9.90 -22.48 10.22
CA ILE A 210 8.57 -22.34 10.82
C ILE A 210 8.18 -23.64 11.53
N GLU A 211 8.38 -24.79 10.90
CA GLU A 211 8.12 -26.10 11.50
C GLU A 211 8.97 -26.34 12.76
N SER A 212 10.23 -25.94 12.76
CA SER A 212 11.08 -26.00 13.96
C SER A 212 10.51 -25.13 15.08
N SER A 213 10.10 -23.91 14.75
CA SER A 213 9.53 -22.96 15.73
C SER A 213 8.21 -23.48 16.33
N ILE A 214 7.38 -24.14 15.52
CA ILE A 214 6.14 -24.77 15.98
C ILE A 214 6.47 -25.89 16.98
N LYS A 215 7.39 -26.80 16.63
CA LYS A 215 7.81 -27.91 17.52
C LYS A 215 8.39 -27.42 18.85
N ASP A 216 9.11 -26.29 18.85
CA ASP A 216 9.67 -25.70 20.06
C ASP A 216 8.60 -25.08 20.96
N LEU A 217 7.51 -24.56 20.37
CA LEU A 217 6.37 -24.04 21.10
C LEU A 217 5.45 -25.17 21.63
N GLU A 218 5.30 -26.27 20.90
CA GLU A 218 4.50 -27.43 21.34
C GLU A 218 5.12 -28.24 22.48
N LYS A 219 6.43 -28.08 22.73
CA LYS A 219 7.16 -28.75 23.82
C LYS A 219 7.19 -27.97 25.14
N LYS A 220 6.65 -26.75 25.16
CA LYS A 220 6.49 -25.93 26.38
C LYS A 220 5.09 -26.08 26.94
#